data_AF-A0A0D2K9B6-F1
#
_entry.id   AF-A0A0D2K9B6-F1
#
_cell.length_a   1.000
_cell.length_b   1.000
_cell.length_c   1.000
_cell.angle_alpha   90.00
_cell.angle_beta   90.00
_cell.angle_gamma   90.00
#
_symmetry.space_group_name_H-M   'P 1'
#
loop_
_entity.id
_entity.type
_entity.pdbx_description
1 polymer ?
#
loop_
_entity_poly.entity_id
_entity_poly.type
_entity_poly.pdbx_seq_one_letter_code
_entity_poly.pdbx_strand_id
1 'polypeptide(L)'
;MDSQRGALPTPGRRSLHLSRSNSNRTPDTDDDSENSRCPSPLLTIEGGYRIDPFVRYPVVRASRGVQFMADYYVQVWAPQQAQAFSVQNGGNALLELVLPLALRNSMLFQATIAMTRAAWVLRRGSDPLADKMLLRHRGIALRELRDALMAPDRPNPDLVLLTMSTLLTLNYMINDLESFEIHLRVLENMLASTEPEYDTGVKSFVRGRALAFGVLASFLQANQPSYATRINEKGHRISTLTYPGHPFLPDLCAVIAQLPEGFAEVALSGSIAVELISFLVKLTELFIWIASSQHERNAQPKPDMTMQRAIYDLQCLSALQLTPIEMQISRALLAFCLHLYNEMSFHIPLARPLRPLLETFNAHTETPRSPWLNRCLYWCSIVTASAWDTQIDASPERHVVLDNLINKLPEARSWEDTEEMMRMFLWQDRLADEWEICWRAASFRRRRQRRGASPLAVAPLWLIEGVQKSETSSSEEYL
;
A
#
# COMPACT_ATOMS: atom_id res chain seq x y z
N MET A 1 -55.51 52.28 -14.73
CA MET A 1 -56.74 51.83 -15.39
C MET A 1 -56.38 51.46 -16.82
N ASP A 2 -56.57 50.18 -17.11
CA ASP A 2 -56.90 49.54 -18.39
C ASP A 2 -55.96 49.61 -19.60
N SER A 3 -55.26 48.48 -19.76
CA SER A 3 -54.66 47.95 -20.98
C SER A 3 -55.72 47.33 -21.91
N GLN A 4 -55.67 47.65 -23.21
CA GLN A 4 -56.23 46.82 -24.30
C GLN A 4 -55.10 45.92 -24.84
N ARG A 5 -55.16 44.58 -24.73
CA ARG A 5 -55.88 43.60 -25.58
C ARG A 5 -55.61 43.71 -27.08
N GLY A 6 -54.70 42.85 -27.54
CA GLY A 6 -54.66 42.31 -28.91
C GLY A 6 -54.33 40.83 -28.82
N ALA A 7 -55.23 39.98 -29.32
CA ALA A 7 -55.26 38.53 -29.15
C ALA A 7 -54.49 37.77 -30.24
N LEU A 8 -53.98 36.58 -29.91
CA LEU A 8 -53.58 35.53 -30.85
C LEU A 8 -54.25 34.19 -30.47
N PRO A 9 -54.62 33.33 -31.44
CA PRO A 9 -55.33 32.08 -31.19
C PRO A 9 -54.39 30.87 -30.99
N THR A 10 -54.77 29.98 -30.06
CA THR A 10 -54.42 28.54 -29.97
C THR A 10 -55.18 27.73 -31.05
N PRO A 11 -54.98 26.40 -31.30
CA PRO A 11 -54.33 25.36 -30.48
C PRO A 11 -53.48 24.29 -31.22
N GLY A 12 -52.74 23.47 -30.47
CA GLY A 12 -52.12 22.24 -31.00
C GLY A 12 -51.49 21.36 -29.91
N ARG A 13 -52.32 20.67 -29.10
CA ARG A 13 -51.89 19.64 -28.15
C ARG A 13 -51.35 18.43 -28.92
N ARG A 14 -50.05 18.15 -28.85
CA ARG A 14 -49.48 16.82 -29.07
C ARG A 14 -48.87 16.31 -27.77
N SER A 15 -49.46 15.21 -27.29
CA SER A 15 -48.97 14.34 -26.24
C SER A 15 -47.56 13.84 -26.60
N LEU A 16 -46.59 14.05 -25.72
CA LEU A 16 -45.31 13.35 -25.74
C LEU A 16 -45.19 12.53 -24.45
N HIS A 17 -45.26 11.21 -24.64
CA HIS A 17 -44.95 10.18 -23.67
C HIS A 17 -43.56 10.40 -23.09
N LEU A 18 -43.48 10.71 -21.79
CA LEU A 18 -42.24 10.66 -21.01
C LEU A 18 -42.04 9.22 -20.54
N SER A 19 -41.28 8.45 -21.31
CA SER A 19 -40.75 7.15 -20.87
C SER A 19 -39.67 7.39 -19.81
N ARG A 20 -40.03 7.14 -18.55
CA ARG A 20 -39.14 7.13 -17.39
C ARG A 20 -38.24 5.88 -17.50
N SER A 21 -37.00 6.07 -17.93
CA SER A 21 -35.95 5.04 -17.87
C SER A 21 -35.16 5.21 -16.57
N ASN A 22 -35.26 4.21 -15.69
CA ASN A 22 -34.46 4.05 -14.48
C ASN A 22 -32.99 3.79 -14.86
N SER A 23 -32.06 4.66 -14.44
CA SER A 23 -30.62 4.40 -14.58
C SER A 23 -30.01 3.95 -13.24
N ASN A 24 -30.19 2.68 -12.91
CA ASN A 24 -29.21 1.96 -12.07
C ASN A 24 -28.08 1.50 -13.01
N ARG A 25 -27.06 2.34 -13.22
CA ARG A 25 -25.85 1.98 -13.96
C ARG A 25 -24.73 1.64 -12.98
N THR A 26 -24.43 0.35 -12.85
CA THR A 26 -23.13 -0.12 -12.36
C THR A 26 -22.06 0.24 -13.41
N PRO A 27 -20.85 0.66 -13.01
CA PRO A 27 -19.77 1.01 -13.93
C PRO A 27 -19.00 -0.24 -14.38
N ASP A 28 -19.74 -1.23 -14.90
CA ASP A 28 -19.21 -2.44 -15.53
C ASP A 28 -19.42 -2.40 -17.06
N THR A 29 -19.36 -1.19 -17.63
CA THR A 29 -19.60 -0.99 -19.06
C THR A 29 -18.33 -1.25 -19.86
N ASP A 30 -18.13 -2.52 -20.21
CA ASP A 30 -17.64 -2.99 -21.52
C ASP A 30 -18.59 -2.42 -22.62
N ASP A 31 -18.60 -1.12 -22.85
CA ASP A 31 -19.27 -0.53 -24.02
C ASP A 31 -18.25 -0.37 -25.15
N ASP A 32 -17.80 -1.52 -25.67
CA ASP A 32 -17.04 -1.67 -26.92
C ASP A 32 -18.02 -1.71 -28.13
N SER A 33 -19.14 -0.98 -28.08
CA SER A 33 -20.03 -0.87 -29.25
C SER A 33 -19.35 -0.07 -30.37
N GLU A 34 -19.44 -0.59 -31.59
CA GLU A 34 -18.68 -0.20 -32.80
C GLU A 34 -18.92 1.24 -33.34
N ASN A 35 -19.51 2.16 -32.56
CA ASN A 35 -19.90 3.49 -33.02
C ASN A 35 -19.23 4.65 -32.27
N SER A 36 -17.95 4.52 -31.93
CA SER A 36 -17.18 5.62 -31.32
C SER A 36 -16.79 6.65 -32.38
N ARG A 37 -17.71 7.60 -32.66
CA ARG A 37 -17.40 8.85 -33.35
C ARG A 37 -16.35 9.61 -32.53
N CYS A 38 -15.31 10.13 -33.18
CA CYS A 38 -14.34 11.02 -32.53
C CYS A 38 -15.09 12.12 -31.76
N PRO A 39 -14.89 12.26 -30.43
CA PRO A 39 -15.51 13.35 -29.70
C PRO A 39 -14.91 14.68 -30.18
N SER A 40 -15.76 15.70 -30.31
CA SER A 40 -15.36 17.07 -30.63
C SER A 40 -14.33 17.57 -29.60
N PRO A 41 -13.28 18.32 -30.02
CA PRO A 41 -12.28 18.89 -29.12
C PRO A 41 -12.83 19.90 -28.10
N LEU A 42 -14.14 20.17 -28.11
CA LEU A 42 -14.84 21.06 -27.18
C LEU A 42 -15.67 20.34 -26.11
N LEU A 43 -15.71 19.00 -26.10
CA LEU A 43 -16.42 18.25 -25.07
C LEU A 43 -15.50 17.99 -23.87
N THR A 44 -15.56 18.88 -22.89
CA THR A 44 -15.14 18.58 -21.52
C THR A 44 -15.94 17.39 -21.01
N ILE A 45 -15.31 16.22 -20.91
CA ILE A 45 -15.83 15.12 -20.12
C ILE A 45 -15.70 15.55 -18.65
N GLU A 46 -16.77 15.46 -17.88
CA GLU A 46 -16.79 15.77 -16.45
C GLU A 46 -15.56 15.13 -15.75
N GLY A 47 -14.65 15.98 -15.26
CA GLY A 47 -13.49 15.60 -14.45
C GLY A 47 -12.12 15.51 -15.13
N GLY A 48 -11.98 15.75 -16.45
CA GLY A 48 -10.68 15.63 -17.15
C GLY A 48 -10.09 16.95 -17.63
N TYR A 49 -8.93 17.37 -17.11
CA TYR A 49 -8.12 18.48 -17.64
C TYR A 49 -7.21 18.02 -18.79
N ARG A 50 -7.78 17.60 -19.93
CA ARG A 50 -6.93 17.17 -21.05
C ARG A 50 -6.20 18.34 -21.70
N ILE A 51 -4.88 18.17 -21.85
CA ILE A 51 -3.99 19.01 -22.68
C ILE A 51 -3.72 18.39 -24.06
N ASP A 52 -4.16 17.15 -24.35
CA ASP A 52 -4.05 16.57 -25.71
C ASP A 52 -5.42 16.47 -26.42
N PRO A 53 -5.74 17.40 -27.34
CA PRO A 53 -6.96 17.35 -28.14
C PRO A 53 -6.94 16.26 -29.23
N PHE A 54 -5.84 15.53 -29.42
CA PHE A 54 -5.65 14.56 -30.51
C PHE A 54 -5.72 13.09 -30.08
N VAL A 55 -5.76 12.79 -28.78
CA VAL A 55 -5.89 11.41 -28.24
C VAL A 55 -4.85 10.46 -28.86
N ARG A 56 -3.59 10.90 -29.01
CA ARG A 56 -2.55 10.08 -29.65
C ARG A 56 -1.82 9.21 -28.62
N TYR A 57 -2.55 8.23 -28.08
CA TYR A 57 -1.91 7.18 -27.29
C TYR A 57 -1.23 6.15 -28.21
N PRO A 58 -0.12 5.53 -27.78
CA PRO A 58 0.61 4.54 -28.57
C PRO A 58 -0.10 3.17 -28.52
N VAL A 59 -1.38 3.14 -28.87
CA VAL A 59 -2.22 1.94 -28.93
C VAL A 59 -3.09 1.99 -30.18
N VAL A 60 -3.41 0.82 -30.74
CA VAL A 60 -4.16 0.70 -32.00
C VAL A 60 -5.54 1.38 -31.92
N ARG A 61 -6.22 1.30 -30.77
CA ARG A 61 -7.47 2.01 -30.50
C ARG A 61 -7.52 2.46 -29.05
N ALA A 62 -7.55 3.78 -28.83
CA ALA A 62 -7.69 4.37 -27.51
C ALA A 62 -9.15 4.37 -27.05
N SER A 63 -9.61 3.24 -26.49
CA SER A 63 -10.96 3.14 -25.92
C SER A 63 -11.17 4.15 -24.78
N ARG A 64 -12.43 4.46 -24.46
CA ARG A 64 -12.76 5.36 -23.33
C ARG A 64 -12.14 4.88 -22.01
N GLY A 65 -12.05 3.57 -21.81
CA GLY A 65 -11.36 2.97 -20.66
C GLY A 65 -9.87 3.33 -20.60
N VAL A 66 -9.15 3.24 -21.72
CA VAL A 66 -7.73 3.64 -21.81
C VAL A 66 -7.56 5.11 -21.47
N GLN A 67 -8.44 5.97 -21.99
CA GLN A 67 -8.42 7.41 -21.71
C GLN A 67 -8.60 7.69 -20.22
N PHE A 68 -9.62 7.09 -19.61
CA PHE A 68 -9.89 7.21 -18.19
C PHE A 68 -8.73 6.67 -17.32
N MET A 69 -8.08 5.57 -17.72
CA MET A 69 -6.91 5.05 -17.01
C MET A 69 -5.69 5.95 -17.15
N ALA A 70 -5.46 6.57 -18.31
CA ALA A 70 -4.40 7.56 -18.46
C ALA A 70 -4.64 8.79 -17.56
N ASP A 71 -5.89 9.28 -17.50
CA ASP A 71 -6.25 10.38 -16.62
C ASP A 71 -6.10 9.98 -15.13
N TYR A 72 -6.56 8.77 -14.76
CA TYR A 72 -6.38 8.24 -13.40
C TYR A 72 -4.90 8.09 -13.04
N TYR A 73 -4.04 7.68 -13.98
CA TYR A 73 -2.61 7.60 -13.76
C TYR A 73 -2.04 8.98 -13.38
N VAL A 74 -2.40 10.02 -14.13
CA VAL A 74 -1.87 11.37 -13.95
C VAL A 74 -2.43 12.05 -12.70
N GLN A 75 -3.72 11.89 -12.44
CA GLN A 75 -4.43 12.65 -11.41
C GLN A 75 -4.45 11.96 -10.05
N VAL A 76 -4.36 10.63 -10.01
CA VAL A 76 -4.55 9.86 -8.79
C VAL A 76 -3.33 9.00 -8.50
N TRP A 77 -2.99 8.06 -9.38
CA TRP A 77 -1.95 7.08 -9.09
C TRP A 77 -0.57 7.72 -8.93
N ALA A 78 -0.09 8.46 -9.93
CA ALA A 78 1.25 9.03 -9.87
C ALA A 78 1.41 10.05 -8.73
N PRO A 79 0.47 10.99 -8.47
CA PRO A 79 0.56 11.90 -7.32
C PRO A 79 0.58 11.18 -5.96
N GLN A 80 -0.20 10.12 -5.79
CA GLN A 80 -0.15 9.28 -4.58
C GLN A 80 1.20 8.63 -4.34
N GLN A 81 1.98 8.46 -5.40
CA GLN A 81 3.30 7.85 -5.35
C GLN A 81 4.41 8.91 -5.20
N ALA A 82 4.09 10.20 -5.35
CA ALA A 82 5.07 11.29 -5.48
C ALA A 82 5.89 11.55 -4.21
N GLN A 83 5.37 11.26 -3.01
CA GLN A 83 6.10 11.47 -1.74
C GLN A 83 7.31 10.53 -1.60
N ALA A 84 7.21 9.33 -2.15
CA ALA A 84 8.33 8.39 -2.33
C ALA A 84 9.36 8.85 -3.38
N PHE A 85 8.99 9.76 -4.28
CA PHE A 85 9.80 10.18 -5.42
C PHE A 85 10.32 11.59 -5.26
N SER A 86 11.42 11.75 -4.52
CA SER A 86 12.35 12.84 -4.86
C SER A 86 13.41 12.28 -5.80
N VAL A 87 13.23 12.49 -7.12
CA VAL A 87 14.41 12.74 -7.95
C VAL A 87 15.11 13.94 -7.32
N GLN A 88 16.42 14.10 -7.50
CA GLN A 88 17.28 15.13 -6.88
C GLN A 88 16.71 16.59 -6.87
N ASN A 89 15.61 16.87 -7.58
CA ASN A 89 14.88 18.13 -7.67
C ASN A 89 13.41 18.11 -7.11
N GLY A 90 12.96 17.07 -6.41
CA GLY A 90 11.61 17.01 -5.80
C GLY A 90 10.43 16.77 -6.77
N GLY A 91 10.72 16.32 -7.99
CA GLY A 91 9.75 16.03 -9.05
C GLY A 91 9.23 14.59 -9.05
N ASN A 92 7.98 14.39 -9.50
CA ASN A 92 7.36 13.07 -9.57
C ASN A 92 7.91 12.26 -10.75
N ALA A 93 8.82 11.32 -10.49
CA ALA A 93 9.45 10.48 -11.51
C ALA A 93 8.44 9.73 -12.41
N LEU A 94 7.27 9.36 -11.91
CA LEU A 94 6.25 8.71 -12.72
C LEU A 94 5.71 9.66 -13.81
N LEU A 95 5.57 10.95 -13.51
CA LEU A 95 5.09 11.96 -14.46
C LEU A 95 6.21 12.55 -15.33
N GLU A 96 7.40 12.73 -14.77
CA GLU A 96 8.52 13.40 -15.46
C GLU A 96 9.35 12.43 -16.32
N LEU A 97 9.44 11.17 -15.91
CA LEU A 97 10.27 10.16 -16.57
C LEU A 97 9.43 9.06 -17.23
N VAL A 98 8.55 8.40 -16.47
CA VAL A 98 7.85 7.21 -16.96
C VAL A 98 6.77 7.58 -17.98
N LEU A 99 5.91 8.55 -17.68
CA LEU A 99 4.81 8.93 -18.55
C LEU A 99 5.25 9.40 -19.95
N PRO A 100 6.26 10.28 -20.11
CA PRO A 100 6.69 10.72 -21.43
C PRO A 100 7.27 9.58 -22.29
N LEU A 101 7.95 8.62 -21.67
CA LEU A 101 8.47 7.43 -22.34
C LEU A 101 7.34 6.45 -22.69
N ALA A 102 6.37 6.28 -21.77
CA ALA A 102 5.19 5.46 -22.01
C ALA A 102 4.40 6.00 -23.21
N LEU A 103 4.13 7.31 -23.28
CA LEU A 103 3.40 7.91 -24.40
C LEU A 103 4.09 7.76 -25.78
N ARG A 104 5.38 7.41 -25.80
CA ARG A 104 6.17 7.19 -27.03
C ARG A 104 6.37 5.71 -27.37
N ASN A 105 6.01 4.79 -26.49
CA ASN A 105 6.28 3.37 -26.65
C ASN A 105 5.07 2.51 -26.23
N SER A 106 4.53 1.74 -27.18
CA SER A 106 3.35 0.88 -26.94
C SER A 106 3.58 -0.05 -25.75
N MET A 107 4.70 -0.78 -25.72
CA MET A 107 4.98 -1.79 -24.69
C MET A 107 4.91 -1.21 -23.28
N LEU A 108 5.61 -0.09 -23.03
CA LEU A 108 5.58 0.57 -21.73
C LEU A 108 4.21 1.19 -21.42
N PHE A 109 3.53 1.76 -22.42
CA PHE A 109 2.18 2.30 -22.24
C PHE A 109 1.18 1.23 -21.84
N GLN A 110 1.18 0.09 -22.53
CA GLN A 110 0.30 -1.05 -22.26
C GLN A 110 0.52 -1.57 -20.84
N ALA A 111 1.78 -1.73 -20.41
CA ALA A 111 2.12 -2.09 -19.04
C ALA A 111 1.63 -1.06 -18.02
N THR A 112 1.79 0.24 -18.33
CA THR A 112 1.35 1.35 -17.46
C THR A 112 -0.18 1.35 -17.29
N ILE A 113 -0.94 1.18 -18.38
CA ILE A 113 -2.40 1.10 -18.33
C ILE A 113 -2.85 -0.13 -17.55
N ALA A 114 -2.23 -1.29 -17.75
CA ALA A 114 -2.55 -2.51 -17.00
C ALA A 114 -2.31 -2.33 -15.50
N MET A 115 -1.15 -1.79 -15.10
CA MET A 115 -0.83 -1.48 -13.70
C MET A 115 -1.82 -0.49 -13.10
N THR A 116 -2.16 0.58 -13.83
CA THR A 116 -3.11 1.59 -13.37
C THR A 116 -4.51 1.01 -13.20
N ARG A 117 -4.93 0.14 -14.12
CA ARG A 117 -6.21 -0.57 -14.03
C ARG A 117 -6.22 -1.51 -12.81
N ALA A 118 -5.13 -2.21 -12.53
CA ALA A 118 -5.00 -3.02 -11.31
C ALA A 118 -5.20 -2.19 -10.05
N ALA A 119 -4.56 -1.01 -9.97
CA ALA A 119 -4.73 -0.09 -8.84
C ALA A 119 -6.18 0.33 -8.66
N TRP A 120 -6.84 0.69 -9.76
CA TRP A 120 -8.24 1.11 -9.75
C TRP A 120 -9.19 -0.01 -9.32
N VAL A 121 -8.99 -1.23 -9.84
CA VAL A 121 -9.81 -2.41 -9.51
C VAL A 121 -9.65 -2.80 -8.04
N LEU A 122 -8.42 -2.86 -7.53
CA LEU A 122 -8.12 -3.18 -6.14
C LEU A 122 -8.75 -2.19 -5.16
N ARG A 123 -8.66 -0.88 -5.46
CA ARG A 123 -9.26 0.16 -4.62
C ARG A 123 -10.78 0.03 -4.48
N ARG A 124 -11.43 -0.68 -5.39
CA ARG A 124 -12.88 -0.96 -5.36
C ARG A 124 -13.21 -2.33 -4.76
N GLY A 125 -12.22 -3.02 -4.20
CA GLY A 125 -12.39 -4.35 -3.61
C GLY A 125 -12.78 -5.43 -4.61
N SER A 126 -12.52 -5.21 -5.90
CA SER A 126 -12.84 -6.14 -6.97
C SER A 126 -11.63 -7.02 -7.31
N ASP A 127 -11.87 -8.23 -7.83
CA ASP A 127 -10.79 -9.15 -8.23
C ASP A 127 -10.10 -8.66 -9.51
N PRO A 128 -8.79 -8.34 -9.49
CA PRO A 128 -8.04 -7.94 -10.68
C PRO A 128 -8.02 -8.99 -11.79
N LEU A 129 -8.10 -10.28 -11.46
CA LEU A 129 -8.07 -11.36 -12.45
C LEU A 129 -9.41 -11.52 -13.18
N ALA A 130 -10.49 -10.92 -12.68
CA ALA A 130 -11.77 -10.85 -13.38
C ALA A 130 -11.84 -9.67 -14.37
N ASP A 131 -10.91 -8.70 -14.30
CA ASP A 131 -10.94 -7.49 -15.12
C ASP A 131 -10.31 -7.73 -16.51
N LYS A 132 -11.16 -7.78 -17.55
CA LYS A 132 -10.74 -8.04 -18.93
C LYS A 132 -9.78 -6.98 -19.48
N MET A 133 -9.98 -5.72 -19.12
CA MET A 133 -9.12 -4.62 -19.61
C MET A 133 -7.70 -4.80 -19.08
N LEU A 134 -7.54 -5.04 -17.78
CA LEU A 134 -6.26 -5.35 -17.15
C LEU A 134 -5.57 -6.51 -17.86
N LEU A 135 -6.26 -7.65 -18.01
CA LEU A 135 -5.68 -8.86 -18.60
C LEU A 135 -5.28 -8.63 -20.06
N ARG A 136 -6.10 -7.91 -20.84
CA ARG A 136 -5.80 -7.56 -22.23
C ARG A 136 -4.53 -6.72 -22.34
N HIS A 137 -4.46 -5.61 -21.61
CA HIS A 137 -3.30 -4.70 -21.67
C HIS A 137 -2.03 -5.38 -21.14
N ARG A 138 -2.14 -6.21 -20.08
CA ARG A 138 -1.05 -7.05 -19.58
C ARG A 138 -0.54 -8.02 -20.66
N GLY A 139 -1.45 -8.74 -21.33
CA GLY A 139 -1.10 -9.70 -22.36
C GLY A 139 -0.43 -9.06 -23.58
N ILE A 140 -0.87 -7.86 -23.98
CA ILE A 140 -0.24 -7.10 -25.06
C ILE A 140 1.17 -6.67 -24.66
N ALA A 141 1.35 -6.10 -23.46
CA ALA A 141 2.66 -5.66 -22.98
C ALA A 141 3.67 -6.82 -22.90
N LEU A 142 3.25 -7.99 -22.41
CA LEU A 142 4.10 -9.19 -22.34
C LEU A 142 4.49 -9.70 -23.73
N ARG A 143 3.57 -9.67 -24.70
CA ARG A 143 3.87 -10.06 -26.08
C ARG A 143 4.89 -9.11 -26.70
N GLU A 144 4.65 -7.79 -26.61
CA GLU A 144 5.58 -6.80 -27.17
C GLU A 144 6.96 -6.84 -26.50
N LEU A 145 7.02 -7.09 -25.17
CA LEU A 145 8.27 -7.30 -24.46
C LEU A 145 9.02 -8.53 -24.96
N ARG A 146 8.31 -9.64 -25.19
CA ARG A 146 8.92 -10.85 -25.78
C ARG A 146 9.46 -10.56 -27.18
N ASP A 147 8.66 -9.92 -28.02
CA ASP A 147 9.05 -9.58 -29.39
C ASP A 147 10.29 -8.67 -29.40
N ALA A 148 10.34 -7.68 -28.49
CA ALA A 148 11.49 -6.79 -28.33
C ALA A 148 12.77 -7.53 -27.88
N LEU A 149 12.65 -8.51 -26.98
CA LEU A 149 13.78 -9.30 -26.51
C LEU A 149 14.31 -10.30 -27.56
N MET A 150 13.45 -10.72 -28.50
CA MET A 150 13.79 -11.67 -29.56
C MET A 150 14.22 -10.97 -30.87
N ALA A 151 14.06 -9.65 -30.95
CA ALA A 151 14.42 -8.88 -32.13
C ALA A 151 15.96 -8.93 -32.38
N PRO A 152 16.39 -9.00 -33.64
CA PRO A 152 17.82 -9.00 -33.98
C PRO A 152 18.50 -7.66 -33.62
N ASP A 153 17.75 -6.57 -33.63
CA ASP A 153 18.19 -5.26 -33.15
C ASP A 153 18.06 -5.19 -31.63
N ARG A 154 19.10 -4.70 -30.94
CA ARG A 154 19.05 -4.55 -29.48
C ARG A 154 17.93 -3.58 -29.10
N PRO A 155 16.91 -4.02 -28.33
CA PRO A 155 15.87 -3.11 -27.86
C PRO A 155 16.49 -2.04 -26.97
N ASN A 156 15.85 -0.86 -26.90
CA ASN A 156 16.29 0.17 -25.98
C ASN A 156 16.24 -0.38 -24.54
N PRO A 157 17.39 -0.52 -23.86
CA PRO A 157 17.47 -1.19 -22.57
C PRO A 157 16.66 -0.47 -21.49
N ASP A 158 16.56 0.86 -21.57
CA ASP A 158 15.80 1.67 -20.61
C ASP A 158 14.29 1.40 -20.72
N LEU A 159 13.77 1.21 -21.93
CA LEU A 159 12.36 0.86 -22.13
C LEU A 159 12.04 -0.56 -21.63
N VAL A 160 12.97 -1.50 -21.83
CA VAL A 160 12.85 -2.87 -21.32
C VAL A 160 12.84 -2.86 -19.78
N LEU A 161 13.80 -2.16 -19.17
CA LEU A 161 13.90 -2.02 -17.71
C LEU A 161 12.63 -1.38 -17.11
N LEU A 162 12.13 -0.28 -17.67
CA LEU A 162 10.91 0.37 -17.20
C LEU A 162 9.67 -0.52 -17.37
N THR A 163 9.57 -1.23 -18.49
CA THR A 163 8.45 -2.13 -18.73
C THR A 163 8.45 -3.28 -17.74
N MET A 164 9.60 -3.95 -17.56
CA MET A 164 9.75 -5.02 -16.57
C MET A 164 9.48 -4.51 -15.14
N SER A 165 9.96 -3.32 -14.79
CA SER A 165 9.71 -2.69 -13.49
C SER A 165 8.22 -2.37 -13.26
N THR A 166 7.50 -1.97 -14.30
CA THR A 166 6.05 -1.73 -14.27
C THR A 166 5.29 -3.04 -14.14
N LEU A 167 5.68 -4.07 -14.90
CA LEU A 167 5.10 -5.41 -14.81
C LEU A 167 5.38 -6.09 -13.47
N LEU A 168 6.54 -5.84 -12.85
CA LEU A 168 6.87 -6.28 -11.50
C LEU A 168 5.84 -5.76 -10.50
N THR A 169 5.55 -4.46 -10.55
CA THR A 169 4.54 -3.82 -9.69
C THR A 169 3.16 -4.40 -9.95
N LEU A 170 2.78 -4.56 -11.23
CA LEU A 170 1.51 -5.17 -11.61
C LEU A 170 1.38 -6.60 -11.07
N ASN A 171 2.38 -7.46 -11.30
CA ASN A 171 2.38 -8.85 -10.86
C ASN A 171 2.27 -8.95 -9.33
N TYR A 172 2.97 -8.07 -8.62
CA TYR A 172 2.79 -7.91 -7.18
C TYR A 172 1.33 -7.59 -6.85
N MET A 173 0.75 -6.53 -7.43
CA MET A 173 -0.63 -6.12 -7.15
C MET A 173 -1.68 -7.20 -7.41
N ILE A 174 -1.53 -8.00 -8.46
CA ILE A 174 -2.51 -9.05 -8.83
C ILE A 174 -2.25 -10.42 -8.19
N ASN A 175 -1.21 -10.54 -7.36
CA ASN A 175 -0.86 -11.80 -6.68
C ASN A 175 -0.29 -12.89 -7.59
N ASP A 176 0.36 -12.49 -8.68
CA ASP A 176 1.13 -13.41 -9.52
C ASP A 176 2.58 -13.47 -9.00
N LEU A 177 2.77 -14.22 -7.91
CA LEU A 177 4.04 -14.27 -7.19
C LEU A 177 5.16 -14.92 -8.01
N GLU A 178 4.84 -15.92 -8.82
CA GLU A 178 5.82 -16.57 -9.70
C GLU A 178 6.38 -15.57 -10.72
N SER A 179 5.50 -14.85 -11.42
CA SER A 179 5.93 -13.83 -12.38
C SER A 179 6.61 -12.64 -11.70
N PHE A 180 6.21 -12.30 -10.47
CA PHE A 180 6.87 -11.28 -9.65
C PHE A 180 8.33 -11.68 -9.35
N GLU A 181 8.58 -12.88 -8.84
CA GLU A 181 9.92 -13.35 -8.50
C GLU A 181 10.84 -13.45 -9.72
N ILE A 182 10.31 -13.96 -10.85
CA ILE A 182 11.06 -14.04 -12.10
C ILE A 182 11.46 -12.64 -12.57
N HIS A 183 10.51 -11.69 -12.63
CA HIS A 183 10.81 -10.33 -13.08
C HIS A 183 11.77 -9.61 -12.14
N LEU A 184 11.66 -9.81 -10.82
CA LEU A 184 12.57 -9.21 -9.86
C LEU A 184 14.00 -9.70 -10.08
N ARG A 185 14.20 -11.02 -10.17
CA ARG A 185 15.51 -11.63 -10.40
C ARG A 185 16.14 -11.19 -11.71
N VAL A 186 15.34 -11.11 -12.78
CA VAL A 186 15.81 -10.64 -14.10
C VAL A 186 16.24 -9.17 -14.00
N LEU A 187 15.45 -8.31 -13.37
CA LEU A 187 15.79 -6.90 -13.15
C LEU A 187 17.09 -6.74 -12.35
N GLU A 188 17.24 -7.48 -11.25
CA GLU A 188 18.47 -7.47 -10.44
C GLU A 188 19.70 -7.86 -11.27
N ASN A 189 19.60 -8.91 -12.08
CA ASN A 189 20.69 -9.36 -12.95
C ASN A 189 21.05 -8.34 -14.04
N MET A 190 20.04 -7.70 -14.66
CA MET A 190 20.26 -6.65 -15.65
C MET A 190 20.89 -5.39 -15.04
N LEU A 191 20.56 -5.08 -13.79
CA LEU A 191 21.14 -3.94 -13.06
C LEU A 191 22.56 -4.23 -12.57
N ALA A 192 22.86 -5.47 -12.16
CA ALA A 192 24.18 -5.88 -11.69
C ALA A 192 25.24 -5.88 -12.81
N SER A 193 24.83 -6.08 -14.05
CA SER A 193 25.71 -6.10 -15.22
C SER A 193 26.04 -4.71 -15.79
N THR A 194 25.63 -3.64 -15.11
CA THR A 194 25.77 -2.26 -15.60
C THR A 194 26.83 -1.48 -14.79
N GLU A 195 27.84 -0.94 -15.48
CA GLU A 195 28.84 -0.06 -14.87
C GLU A 195 28.24 1.27 -14.40
N PRO A 196 28.69 1.81 -13.25
CA PRO A 196 28.13 3.03 -12.64
C PRO A 196 28.30 4.30 -13.48
N GLU A 197 29.22 4.31 -14.45
CA GLU A 197 29.49 5.48 -15.31
C GLU A 197 28.39 5.76 -16.36
N TYR A 198 27.44 4.83 -16.55
CA TYR A 198 26.30 4.96 -17.47
C TYR A 198 24.94 4.92 -16.75
N ASP A 199 24.85 5.46 -15.54
CA ASP A 199 23.60 5.50 -14.77
C ASP A 199 22.65 6.57 -15.32
N THR A 200 21.73 6.15 -16.19
CA THR A 200 20.62 7.00 -16.64
C THR A 200 19.64 7.18 -15.48
N GLY A 201 18.86 8.27 -15.48
CA GLY A 201 17.79 8.47 -14.50
C GLY A 201 16.80 7.29 -14.44
N VAL A 202 16.63 6.58 -15.56
CA VAL A 202 15.86 5.33 -15.66
C VAL A 202 16.46 4.21 -14.82
N LYS A 203 17.77 3.93 -14.95
CA LYS A 203 18.42 2.86 -14.21
C LYS A 203 18.39 3.11 -12.71
N SER A 204 18.64 4.35 -12.28
CA SER A 204 18.52 4.74 -10.88
C SER A 204 17.10 4.53 -10.34
N PHE A 205 16.08 4.96 -11.10
CA PHE A 205 14.67 4.75 -10.77
C PHE A 205 14.33 3.25 -10.65
N VAL A 206 14.74 2.43 -11.62
CA VAL A 206 14.47 0.98 -11.63
C VAL A 206 15.24 0.26 -10.53
N ARG A 207 16.48 0.68 -10.23
CA ARG A 207 17.29 0.15 -9.12
C ARG A 207 16.61 0.41 -7.78
N GLY A 208 16.10 1.62 -7.57
CA GLY A 208 15.30 1.94 -6.40
C GLY A 208 14.09 1.00 -6.25
N ARG A 209 13.32 0.80 -7.34
CA ARG A 209 12.16 -0.13 -7.32
C ARG A 209 12.57 -1.56 -7.01
N ALA A 210 13.61 -2.07 -7.68
CA ALA A 210 14.09 -3.42 -7.46
C ALA A 210 14.50 -3.63 -6.01
N LEU A 211 15.22 -2.68 -5.41
CA LEU A 211 15.58 -2.72 -3.99
C LEU A 211 14.35 -2.75 -3.08
N ALA A 212 13.36 -1.89 -3.31
CA ALA A 212 12.16 -1.84 -2.49
C ALA A 212 11.32 -3.13 -2.58
N PHE A 213 11.14 -3.66 -3.79
CA PHE A 213 10.47 -4.95 -3.98
C PHE A 213 11.31 -6.15 -3.48
N GLY A 214 12.64 -6.06 -3.49
CA GLY A 214 13.53 -7.08 -2.92
C GLY A 214 13.34 -7.25 -1.42
N VAL A 215 13.19 -6.14 -0.69
CA VAL A 215 12.86 -6.16 0.76
C VAL A 215 11.50 -6.82 1.01
N LEU A 216 10.52 -6.58 0.14
CA LEU A 216 9.20 -7.21 0.27
C LEU A 216 9.20 -8.68 -0.13
N ALA A 217 9.99 -9.06 -1.13
CA ALA A 217 10.15 -10.45 -1.54
C ALA A 217 10.69 -11.30 -0.38
N SER A 218 11.63 -10.76 0.41
CA SER A 218 12.13 -11.46 1.61
C SER A 218 11.01 -11.72 2.62
N PHE A 219 10.05 -10.78 2.77
CA PHE A 219 8.90 -10.95 3.64
C PHE A 219 7.98 -12.08 3.15
N LEU A 220 7.65 -12.09 1.86
CA LEU A 220 6.79 -13.13 1.27
C LEU A 220 7.43 -14.52 1.38
N GLN A 221 8.76 -14.57 1.37
CA GLN A 221 9.55 -15.80 1.52
C GLN A 221 9.85 -16.16 2.98
N ALA A 222 9.64 -15.28 3.96
CA ALA A 222 9.98 -15.53 5.37
C ALA A 222 9.17 -16.69 5.99
N ASN A 223 8.00 -16.99 5.43
CA ASN A 223 7.20 -18.17 5.81
C ASN A 223 7.69 -19.48 5.16
N GLN A 224 8.77 -19.45 4.38
CA GLN A 224 9.35 -20.65 3.76
C GLN A 224 10.39 -21.30 4.68
N PRO A 225 10.43 -22.65 4.77
CA PRO A 225 11.42 -23.39 5.57
C PRO A 225 12.88 -23.02 5.25
N SER A 226 13.15 -22.58 4.01
CA SER A 226 14.47 -22.15 3.56
C SER A 226 14.95 -20.85 4.21
N TYR A 227 14.04 -19.96 4.63
CA TYR A 227 14.40 -18.74 5.35
C TYR A 227 14.89 -19.06 6.77
N ALA A 228 14.15 -19.91 7.49
CA ALA A 228 14.57 -20.42 8.81
C ALA A 228 15.92 -21.15 8.75
N THR A 229 16.23 -21.83 7.64
CA THR A 229 17.51 -22.50 7.43
C THR A 229 18.67 -21.51 7.21
N ARG A 230 18.43 -20.36 6.54
CA ARG A 230 19.43 -19.29 6.34
C ARG A 230 19.82 -18.55 7.63
N ILE A 231 18.95 -18.54 8.65
CA ILE A 231 19.25 -18.02 9.99
C ILE A 231 20.42 -18.77 10.65
N ASN A 232 20.65 -20.03 10.25
CA ASN A 232 21.76 -20.87 10.74
C ASN A 232 23.05 -20.78 9.92
N GLU A 233 23.11 -19.92 8.88
CA GLU A 233 24.34 -19.71 8.12
C GLU A 233 25.33 -18.79 8.87
N LYS A 234 26.63 -19.08 8.71
CA LYS A 234 27.73 -18.33 9.36
C LYS A 234 27.62 -16.82 9.06
N GLY A 235 27.13 -16.06 10.03
CA GLY A 235 26.95 -14.61 9.94
C GLY A 235 25.74 -14.10 10.72
N HIS A 236 24.72 -14.93 10.92
CA HIS A 236 23.52 -14.61 11.69
C HIS A 236 23.63 -15.23 13.09
N ARG A 237 24.01 -14.41 14.09
CA ARG A 237 24.42 -14.86 15.44
C ARG A 237 23.29 -14.94 16.47
N ILE A 238 22.02 -14.83 16.10
CA ILE A 238 20.92 -14.88 17.08
C ILE A 238 20.35 -16.31 17.13
N SER A 239 21.16 -17.26 17.61
CA SER A 239 20.74 -18.65 17.75
C SER A 239 20.16 -18.98 19.14
N THR A 240 20.35 -18.11 20.13
CA THR A 240 19.85 -18.28 21.50
C THR A 240 19.41 -16.93 22.06
N LEU A 241 18.22 -16.86 22.64
CA LEU A 241 17.72 -15.68 23.35
C LEU A 241 18.18 -15.72 24.80
N THR A 242 18.75 -14.62 25.28
CA THR A 242 19.27 -14.49 26.64
C THR A 242 18.40 -13.51 27.42
N TYR A 243 17.71 -13.98 28.45
CA TYR A 243 16.87 -13.13 29.29
C TYR A 243 17.66 -12.64 30.50
N PRO A 244 17.64 -11.33 30.80
CA PRO A 244 18.45 -10.79 31.87
C PRO A 244 17.86 -11.14 33.24
N GLY A 245 18.71 -11.62 34.14
CA GLY A 245 18.38 -11.85 35.55
C GLY A 245 18.81 -10.68 36.43
N HIS A 246 18.21 -10.55 37.61
CA HIS A 246 18.65 -9.61 38.62
C HIS A 246 19.78 -10.19 39.50
N PRO A 247 20.76 -9.37 39.91
CA PRO A 247 20.98 -7.98 39.51
C PRO A 247 21.47 -7.86 38.06
N PHE A 248 21.13 -6.76 37.37
CA PHE A 248 21.57 -6.53 36.00
C PHE A 248 23.08 -6.24 35.93
N LEU A 249 23.72 -6.75 34.88
CA LEU A 249 25.12 -6.46 34.60
C LEU A 249 25.30 -4.97 34.24
N PRO A 250 26.40 -4.31 34.69
CA PRO A 250 26.64 -2.90 34.37
C PRO A 250 26.62 -2.59 32.87
N ASP A 251 27.19 -3.48 32.06
CA ASP A 251 27.22 -3.33 30.60
C ASP A 251 25.81 -3.34 30.00
N LEU A 252 24.91 -4.20 30.52
CA LEU A 252 23.52 -4.23 30.08
C LEU A 252 22.80 -2.94 30.48
N CYS A 253 23.02 -2.42 31.70
CA CYS A 253 22.45 -1.14 32.11
C CYS A 253 22.91 0.01 31.20
N ALA A 254 24.18 0.01 30.76
CA ALA A 254 24.70 1.01 29.84
C ALA A 254 24.08 0.92 28.43
N VAL A 255 23.72 -0.29 27.98
CA VAL A 255 22.96 -0.50 26.74
C VAL A 255 21.51 -0.02 26.90
N ILE A 256 20.85 -0.39 28.01
CA ILE A 256 19.46 0.01 28.30
C ILE A 256 19.32 1.54 28.37
N ALA A 257 20.32 2.24 28.91
CA ALA A 257 20.33 3.70 29.03
C ALA A 257 20.30 4.44 27.67
N GLN A 258 20.57 3.75 26.55
CA GLN A 258 20.51 4.32 25.20
C GLN A 258 19.12 4.21 24.56
N LEU A 259 18.19 3.49 25.19
CA LEU A 259 16.83 3.32 24.70
C LEU A 259 15.95 4.52 25.04
N PRO A 260 14.89 4.77 24.25
CA PRO A 260 13.78 5.60 24.69
C PRO A 260 13.20 5.09 26.01
N GLU A 261 12.77 6.00 26.89
CA GLU A 261 12.30 5.71 28.25
C GLU A 261 11.35 4.50 28.33
N GLY A 262 10.34 4.47 27.46
CA GLY A 262 9.36 3.39 27.42
C GLY A 262 9.97 2.03 27.10
N PHE A 263 10.95 1.96 26.18
CA PHE A 263 11.66 0.72 25.88
C PHE A 263 12.70 0.36 26.96
N ALA A 264 13.31 1.35 27.60
CA ALA A 264 14.21 1.14 28.72
C ALA A 264 13.48 0.47 29.89
N GLU A 265 12.29 0.97 30.26
CA GLU A 265 11.46 0.40 31.33
C GLU A 265 10.97 -1.02 31.01
N VAL A 266 10.65 -1.30 29.74
CA VAL A 266 10.33 -2.66 29.28
C VAL A 266 11.54 -3.60 29.37
N ALA A 267 12.76 -3.11 29.09
CA ALA A 267 13.98 -3.87 29.26
C ALA A 267 14.27 -4.17 30.74
N LEU A 268 14.09 -3.16 31.62
CA LEU A 268 14.30 -3.27 33.06
C LEU A 268 13.30 -4.19 33.76
N SER A 269 12.15 -4.51 33.13
CA SER A 269 11.23 -5.51 33.66
C SER A 269 11.69 -6.96 33.44
N GLY A 270 12.84 -7.17 32.77
CA GLY A 270 13.38 -8.48 32.46
C GLY A 270 12.49 -9.33 31.54
N SER A 271 11.54 -8.69 30.86
CA SER A 271 10.51 -9.38 30.06
C SER A 271 10.88 -9.53 28.58
N ILE A 272 12.03 -9.01 28.17
CA ILE A 272 12.56 -9.09 26.82
C ILE A 272 14.03 -9.53 26.85
N ALA A 273 14.46 -10.24 25.80
CA ALA A 273 15.81 -10.75 25.66
C ALA A 273 16.83 -9.65 25.35
N VAL A 274 18.08 -9.87 25.76
CA VAL A 274 19.22 -8.96 25.53
C VAL A 274 19.44 -8.70 24.04
N GLU A 275 19.14 -9.66 23.18
CA GLU A 275 19.25 -9.54 21.74
C GLU A 275 18.21 -8.57 21.17
N LEU A 276 16.97 -8.56 21.70
CA LEU A 276 15.95 -7.58 21.33
C LEU A 276 16.29 -6.18 21.87
N ILE A 277 16.82 -6.09 23.10
CA ILE A 277 17.31 -4.83 23.68
C ILE A 277 18.40 -4.22 22.79
N SER A 278 19.39 -5.03 22.41
CA SER A 278 20.50 -4.61 21.55
C SER A 278 20.03 -4.19 20.16
N PHE A 279 19.01 -4.88 19.62
CA PHE A 279 18.38 -4.51 18.36
C PHE A 279 17.67 -3.15 18.47
N LEU A 280 16.89 -2.94 19.52
CA LEU A 280 16.17 -1.68 19.77
C LEU A 280 17.12 -0.47 19.88
N VAL A 281 18.31 -0.64 20.47
CA VAL A 281 19.32 0.43 20.53
C VAL A 281 19.77 0.82 19.12
N LYS A 282 20.20 -0.15 18.31
CA LYS A 282 20.63 0.12 16.92
C LYS A 282 19.52 0.73 16.07
N LEU A 283 18.29 0.29 16.30
CA LEU A 283 17.13 0.83 15.61
C LEU A 283 16.82 2.27 16.04
N THR A 284 16.98 2.58 17.32
CA THR A 284 16.84 3.95 17.86
C THR A 284 17.89 4.87 17.25
N GLU A 285 19.16 4.45 17.18
CA GLU A 285 20.22 5.21 16.52
C GLU A 285 19.89 5.49 15.05
N LEU A 286 19.42 4.47 14.31
CA LEU A 286 19.01 4.61 12.93
C LEU A 286 17.88 5.65 12.79
N PHE A 287 16.90 5.64 13.67
CA PHE A 287 15.75 6.54 13.61
C PHE A 287 16.07 7.97 14.01
N ILE A 288 16.97 8.17 14.97
CA ILE A 288 17.52 9.50 15.29
C ILE A 288 18.27 10.05 14.07
N TRP A 289 19.10 9.23 13.43
CA TRP A 289 19.84 9.63 12.23
C TRP A 289 18.89 9.97 11.06
N ILE A 290 17.84 9.19 10.84
CA ILE A 290 16.83 9.45 9.79
C ILE A 290 16.05 10.74 10.05
N ALA A 291 15.75 11.05 11.31
CA ALA A 291 15.04 12.27 11.70
C ALA A 291 15.94 13.53 11.66
N SER A 292 17.27 13.34 11.71
CA SER A 292 18.24 14.44 11.72
C SER A 292 18.25 15.23 10.40
N SER A 293 18.55 16.51 10.49
CA SER A 293 18.70 17.38 9.32
C SER A 293 19.82 16.89 8.40
N GLN A 294 19.80 17.30 7.13
CA GLN A 294 20.85 16.90 6.19
C GLN A 294 22.24 17.38 6.62
N HIS A 295 22.34 18.53 7.30
CA HIS A 295 23.60 19.05 7.83
C HIS A 295 24.13 18.17 8.97
N GLU A 296 23.28 17.77 9.91
CA GLU A 296 23.64 16.89 11.03
C GLU A 296 24.04 15.50 10.54
N ARG A 297 23.34 14.94 9.54
CA ARG A 297 23.66 13.63 8.96
C ARG A 297 25.04 13.58 8.29
N ASN A 298 25.51 14.70 7.75
CA ASN A 298 26.84 14.79 7.15
C ASN A 298 27.95 14.88 8.21
N ALA A 299 27.63 15.35 9.42
CA ALA A 299 28.56 15.49 10.54
C ALA A 299 28.62 14.23 11.43
N GLN A 300 27.57 13.42 11.44
CA GLN A 300 27.49 12.20 12.23
C GLN A 300 27.94 10.96 11.43
N PRO A 301 28.56 9.97 12.11
CA PRO A 301 28.82 8.68 11.47
C PRO A 301 27.50 8.03 11.05
N LYS A 302 27.47 7.48 9.85
CA LYS A 302 26.31 6.73 9.37
C LYS A 302 26.10 5.50 10.25
N PRO A 303 24.88 5.22 10.72
CA PRO A 303 24.59 4.00 11.48
C PRO A 303 24.96 2.74 10.69
N ASP A 304 25.44 1.72 11.40
CA ASP A 304 25.76 0.41 10.82
C ASP A 304 24.50 -0.30 10.29
N MET A 305 23.35 -0.03 10.91
CA MET A 305 22.06 -0.61 10.54
C MET A 305 21.38 0.22 9.44
N THR A 306 20.89 -0.44 8.40
CA THR A 306 19.99 0.15 7.40
C THR A 306 18.54 -0.28 7.65
N MET A 307 17.56 0.41 7.07
CA MET A 307 16.16 0.01 7.19
C MET A 307 15.92 -1.40 6.64
N GLN A 308 16.54 -1.74 5.50
CA GLN A 308 16.45 -3.07 4.91
C GLN A 308 17.02 -4.13 5.84
N ARG A 309 18.16 -3.82 6.50
CA ARG A 309 18.76 -4.72 7.48
C ARG A 309 17.88 -4.86 8.71
N ALA A 310 17.26 -3.78 9.19
CA ALA A 310 16.33 -3.81 10.32
C ALA A 310 15.10 -4.69 10.02
N ILE A 311 14.49 -4.55 8.83
CA ILE A 311 13.37 -5.39 8.38
C ILE A 311 13.78 -6.86 8.33
N TYR A 312 14.94 -7.16 7.75
CA TYR A 312 15.48 -8.52 7.67
C TYR A 312 15.76 -9.11 9.06
N ASP A 313 16.44 -8.37 9.94
CA ASP A 313 16.76 -8.81 11.30
C ASP A 313 15.48 -9.04 12.13
N LEU A 314 14.44 -8.22 11.97
CA LEU A 314 13.12 -8.43 12.59
C LEU A 314 12.42 -9.68 12.07
N GLN A 315 12.54 -9.98 10.77
CA GLN A 315 12.03 -11.25 10.21
C GLN A 315 12.76 -12.45 10.82
N CYS A 316 14.09 -12.37 10.97
CA CYS A 316 14.87 -13.41 11.64
C CYS A 316 14.51 -13.57 13.12
N LEU A 317 14.41 -12.46 13.86
CA LEU A 317 13.99 -12.45 15.27
C LEU A 317 12.60 -13.07 15.45
N SER A 318 11.67 -12.75 14.54
CA SER A 318 10.30 -13.28 14.57
C SER A 318 10.21 -14.79 14.32
N ALA A 319 11.26 -15.41 13.79
CA ALA A 319 11.34 -16.87 13.61
C ALA A 319 11.82 -17.60 14.88
N LEU A 320 12.29 -16.88 15.89
CA LEU A 320 12.72 -17.45 17.17
C LEU A 320 11.53 -17.69 18.10
N GLN A 321 11.75 -18.46 19.16
CA GLN A 321 10.77 -18.67 20.23
C GLN A 321 10.73 -17.45 21.15
N LEU A 322 9.95 -16.45 20.75
CA LEU A 322 9.75 -15.21 21.49
C LEU A 322 8.67 -15.37 22.58
N THR A 323 8.80 -14.64 23.68
CA THR A 323 7.69 -14.45 24.62
C THR A 323 6.52 -13.72 23.94
N PRO A 324 5.28 -13.80 24.47
CA PRO A 324 4.14 -13.10 23.89
C PRO A 324 4.37 -11.60 23.68
N ILE A 325 5.05 -10.92 24.61
CA ILE A 325 5.32 -9.49 24.49
C ILE A 325 6.37 -9.19 23.42
N GLU A 326 7.47 -9.93 23.37
CA GLU A 326 8.50 -9.76 22.33
C GLU A 326 7.95 -10.03 20.94
N MET A 327 7.06 -11.01 20.82
CA MET A 327 6.37 -11.30 19.58
C MET A 327 5.53 -10.10 19.10
N GLN A 328 4.83 -9.41 20.01
CA GLN A 328 4.07 -8.20 19.65
C GLN A 328 4.98 -7.02 19.32
N ILE A 329 6.06 -6.83 20.09
CA ILE A 329 7.07 -5.79 19.83
C ILE A 329 7.71 -6.00 18.46
N SER A 330 8.22 -7.20 18.18
CA SER A 330 8.88 -7.53 16.90
C SER A 330 7.96 -7.29 15.71
N ARG A 331 6.69 -7.70 15.80
CA ARG A 331 5.70 -7.48 14.72
C ARG A 331 5.35 -6.01 14.53
N ALA A 332 5.16 -5.27 15.63
CA ALA A 332 4.85 -3.86 15.55
C ALA A 332 6.04 -3.06 15.01
N LEU A 333 7.27 -3.39 15.43
CA LEU A 333 8.49 -2.83 14.84
C LEU A 333 8.59 -3.17 13.36
N LEU A 334 8.24 -4.39 12.95
CA LEU A 334 8.27 -4.79 11.55
C LEU A 334 7.25 -4.01 10.72
N ALA A 335 6.01 -3.86 11.22
CA ALA A 335 4.98 -3.03 10.60
C ALA A 335 5.41 -1.56 10.52
N PHE A 336 5.98 -1.03 11.59
CA PHE A 336 6.50 0.33 11.67
C PHE A 336 7.66 0.58 10.70
N CYS A 337 8.65 -0.31 10.66
CA CYS A 337 9.77 -0.24 9.72
C CYS A 337 9.31 -0.35 8.27
N LEU A 338 8.36 -1.24 7.96
CA LEU A 338 7.77 -1.35 6.62
C LEU A 338 7.04 -0.08 6.22
N HIS A 339 6.23 0.47 7.13
CA HIS A 339 5.48 1.70 6.90
C HIS A 339 6.42 2.87 6.61
N LEU A 340 7.38 3.09 7.51
CA LEU A 340 8.38 4.15 7.36
C LEU A 340 9.26 3.94 6.12
N TYR A 341 9.60 2.69 5.78
CA TYR A 341 10.32 2.37 4.56
C TYR A 341 9.53 2.75 3.30
N ASN A 342 8.21 2.52 3.31
CA ASN A 342 7.29 2.87 2.23
C ASN A 342 7.25 4.39 2.01
N GLU A 343 7.14 5.15 3.10
CA GLU A 343 7.13 6.62 3.11
C GLU A 343 8.45 7.22 2.60
N MET A 344 9.57 6.53 2.79
CA MET A 344 10.89 7.02 2.39
C MET A 344 11.39 6.49 1.05
N SER A 345 10.79 5.43 0.52
CA SER A 345 11.33 4.69 -0.62
C SER A 345 10.36 4.65 -1.79
N PHE A 346 9.55 3.59 -1.91
CA PHE A 346 8.56 3.41 -2.97
C PHE A 346 7.26 3.02 -2.31
N HIS A 347 6.16 3.72 -2.58
CA HIS A 347 4.84 3.36 -2.05
C HIS A 347 4.34 2.07 -2.72
N ILE A 348 4.79 0.95 -2.18
CA ILE A 348 4.31 -0.37 -2.57
C ILE A 348 3.11 -0.71 -1.69
N PRO A 349 2.06 -1.36 -2.22
CA PRO A 349 0.94 -1.80 -1.39
C PRO A 349 1.43 -2.79 -0.31
N LEU A 350 1.25 -2.46 0.97
CA LEU A 350 1.73 -3.28 2.09
C LEU A 350 0.64 -4.13 2.75
N ALA A 351 -0.60 -4.15 2.26
CA ALA A 351 -1.63 -4.95 2.94
C ALA A 351 -1.27 -6.45 2.96
N ARG A 352 -0.51 -6.95 1.98
CA ARG A 352 -0.06 -8.36 2.03
C ARG A 352 0.91 -8.67 3.15
N PRO A 353 2.07 -7.98 3.27
CA PRO A 353 2.98 -8.24 4.37
C PRO A 353 2.37 -7.88 5.73
N LEU A 354 1.50 -6.88 5.80
CA LEU A 354 0.92 -6.46 7.08
C LEU A 354 -0.21 -7.38 7.57
N ARG A 355 -0.97 -8.03 6.68
CA ARG A 355 -2.13 -8.87 7.06
C ARG A 355 -1.80 -9.96 8.09
N PRO A 356 -0.78 -10.82 7.89
CA PRO A 356 -0.41 -11.83 8.89
C PRO A 356 0.03 -11.22 10.22
N LEU A 357 0.69 -10.06 10.19
CA LEU A 357 1.10 -9.35 11.41
C LEU A 357 -0.12 -8.94 12.22
N LEU A 358 -1.13 -8.35 11.59
CA LEU A 358 -2.38 -7.90 12.21
C LEU A 358 -3.23 -9.06 12.74
N GLU A 359 -3.42 -10.10 11.92
CA GLU A 359 -4.21 -11.28 12.30
C GLU A 359 -3.61 -11.94 13.55
N THR A 360 -2.28 -12.05 13.59
CA THR A 360 -1.61 -12.66 14.74
C THR A 360 -1.53 -11.72 15.94
N PHE A 361 -1.44 -10.40 15.73
CA PHE A 361 -1.50 -9.39 16.78
C PHE A 361 -2.84 -9.50 17.53
N ASN A 362 -3.94 -9.54 16.79
CA ASN A 362 -5.31 -9.67 17.33
C ASN A 362 -5.53 -11.00 18.05
N ALA A 363 -4.93 -12.09 17.59
CA ALA A 363 -5.06 -13.40 18.22
C ALA A 363 -4.36 -13.48 19.59
N HIS A 364 -3.32 -12.66 19.84
CA HIS A 364 -2.45 -12.77 21.03
C HIS A 364 -2.44 -11.49 21.88
N THR A 365 -3.57 -10.78 21.98
CA THR A 365 -3.66 -9.54 22.76
C THR A 365 -3.98 -9.80 24.25
N GLU A 366 -3.11 -10.55 24.93
CA GLU A 366 -3.14 -10.61 26.39
C GLU A 366 -2.63 -9.29 26.98
N THR A 367 -3.30 -8.77 28.02
CA THR A 367 -2.84 -7.56 28.72
C THR A 367 -1.88 -7.94 29.84
N PRO A 368 -0.61 -7.51 29.76
CA PRO A 368 0.35 -7.68 30.84
C PRO A 368 -0.11 -6.99 32.12
N ARG A 369 0.41 -7.46 33.26
CA ARG A 369 0.17 -6.80 34.56
C ARG A 369 1.02 -5.53 34.71
N SER A 370 2.21 -5.50 34.11
CA SER A 370 3.11 -4.34 34.19
C SER A 370 2.54 -3.15 33.41
N PRO A 371 2.50 -1.94 34.00
CA PRO A 371 2.01 -0.74 33.33
C PRO A 371 2.83 -0.39 32.09
N TRP A 372 4.15 -0.55 32.15
CA TRP A 372 5.04 -0.27 31.01
C TRP A 372 4.87 -1.24 29.85
N LEU A 373 4.64 -2.54 30.15
CA LEU A 373 4.32 -3.51 29.10
C LEU A 373 2.96 -3.20 28.46
N ASN A 374 1.98 -2.71 29.21
CA ASN A 374 0.70 -2.24 28.65
C ASN A 374 0.89 -1.02 27.74
N ARG A 375 1.66 -0.01 28.16
CA ARG A 375 2.00 1.17 27.34
C ARG A 375 2.72 0.76 26.05
N CYS A 376 3.67 -0.18 26.14
CA CYS A 376 4.38 -0.72 24.98
C CYS A 376 3.43 -1.43 24.01
N LEU A 377 2.53 -2.29 24.50
CA LEU A 377 1.51 -2.92 23.65
C LEU A 377 0.58 -1.91 22.99
N TYR A 378 0.27 -0.82 23.69
CA TYR A 378 -0.54 0.25 23.15
C TYR A 378 0.17 0.98 22.00
N TRP A 379 1.43 1.35 22.19
CA TRP A 379 2.29 1.86 21.12
C TRP A 379 2.31 0.88 19.94
N CYS A 380 2.55 -0.41 20.21
CA CYS A 380 2.57 -1.46 19.19
C CYS A 380 1.26 -1.50 18.38
N SER A 381 0.12 -1.34 19.04
CA SER A 381 -1.20 -1.37 18.40
C SER A 381 -1.45 -0.17 17.49
N ILE A 382 -1.02 1.03 17.88
CA ILE A 382 -1.19 2.23 17.05
C ILE A 382 -0.29 2.14 15.82
N VAL A 383 0.99 1.81 15.97
CA VAL A 383 1.90 1.77 14.81
C VAL A 383 1.50 0.68 13.82
N THR A 384 1.01 -0.48 14.31
CA THR A 384 0.53 -1.56 13.45
C THR A 384 -0.79 -1.19 12.77
N ALA A 385 -1.72 -0.57 13.48
CA ALA A 385 -2.99 -0.12 12.91
C ALA A 385 -2.77 0.99 11.87
N SER A 386 -1.92 1.98 12.15
CA SER A 386 -1.58 3.05 11.21
C SER A 386 -0.90 2.51 9.95
N ALA A 387 0.04 1.58 10.09
CA ALA A 387 0.68 0.95 8.95
C ALA A 387 -0.32 0.27 8.01
N TRP A 388 -1.42 -0.26 8.56
CA TRP A 388 -2.48 -0.91 7.79
C TRP A 388 -3.51 0.07 7.21
N ASP A 389 -3.96 1.04 8.01
CA ASP A 389 -5.01 2.00 7.65
C ASP A 389 -4.61 2.90 6.46
N THR A 390 -3.31 3.07 6.24
CA THR A 390 -2.72 3.84 5.14
C THR A 390 -2.65 3.07 3.82
N GLN A 391 -2.93 1.76 3.82
CA GLN A 391 -2.76 0.93 2.62
C GLN A 391 -3.96 1.02 1.66
N ILE A 392 -3.69 1.30 0.39
CA ILE A 392 -4.69 1.42 -0.67
C ILE A 392 -5.43 0.09 -0.92
N ASP A 393 -4.76 -1.04 -0.67
CA ASP A 393 -5.27 -2.39 -0.84
C ASP A 393 -5.77 -3.03 0.47
N ALA A 394 -5.83 -2.28 1.58
CA ALA A 394 -6.45 -2.74 2.82
C ALA A 394 -7.98 -2.76 2.70
N SER A 395 -8.59 -3.81 3.27
CA SER A 395 -10.05 -3.91 3.35
C SER A 395 -10.58 -3.07 4.53
N PRO A 396 -11.59 -2.20 4.32
CA PRO A 396 -12.22 -1.38 5.35
C PRO A 396 -12.85 -2.16 6.51
N GLU A 397 -13.05 -3.47 6.37
CA GLU A 397 -13.76 -4.29 7.35
C GLU A 397 -12.85 -4.90 8.43
N ARG A 398 -11.51 -4.78 8.30
CA ARG A 398 -10.54 -5.49 9.16
C ARG A 398 -9.70 -4.60 10.09
N HIS A 399 -10.02 -3.30 10.20
CA HIS A 399 -9.27 -2.28 10.95
C HIS A 399 -9.43 -2.34 12.50
N VAL A 400 -9.37 -3.52 13.12
CA VAL A 400 -9.82 -3.71 14.53
C VAL A 400 -8.68 -3.78 15.57
N VAL A 401 -7.41 -3.60 15.16
CA VAL A 401 -6.26 -3.76 16.08
C VAL A 401 -6.33 -2.83 17.28
N LEU A 402 -6.66 -1.56 17.05
CA LEU A 402 -6.69 -0.55 18.10
C LEU A 402 -7.98 -0.60 18.95
N ASP A 403 -9.07 -1.15 18.40
CA ASP A 403 -10.40 -1.14 19.03
C ASP A 403 -10.41 -1.92 20.37
N ASN A 404 -9.61 -2.99 20.46
CA ASN A 404 -9.50 -3.81 21.67
C ASN A 404 -8.71 -3.14 22.79
N LEU A 405 -7.69 -2.33 22.44
CA LEU A 405 -6.75 -1.75 23.40
C LEU A 405 -7.10 -0.32 23.85
N ILE A 406 -7.91 0.42 23.08
CA ILE A 406 -8.19 1.86 23.33
C ILE A 406 -8.87 2.21 24.68
N ASN A 407 -9.38 1.24 25.44
CA ASN A 407 -9.94 1.45 26.79
C ASN A 407 -9.13 0.74 27.88
N LYS A 408 -8.13 -0.04 27.50
CA LYS A 408 -7.35 -0.81 28.48
C LYS A 408 -6.26 0.06 29.12
N LEU A 409 -5.91 1.20 28.51
CA LEU A 409 -5.13 2.25 29.16
C LEU A 409 -6.01 3.39 29.65
N PRO A 410 -6.12 3.61 30.98
CA PRO A 410 -6.88 4.73 31.53
C PRO A 410 -6.22 6.09 31.32
N GLU A 411 -4.92 6.11 30.99
CA GLU A 411 -4.09 7.31 30.77
C GLU A 411 -4.27 7.87 29.36
N ALA A 412 -4.54 7.04 28.34
CA ALA A 412 -4.64 7.44 26.94
C ALA A 412 -6.07 7.84 26.52
N ARG A 413 -6.69 8.82 27.22
CA ARG A 413 -8.09 9.22 26.99
C ARG A 413 -8.26 10.29 25.92
N SER A 414 -7.25 11.14 25.77
CA SER A 414 -7.16 12.17 24.74
C SER A 414 -6.03 11.85 23.76
N TRP A 415 -5.99 12.56 22.64
CA TRP A 415 -4.87 12.40 21.71
C TRP A 415 -3.60 12.96 22.35
N GLU A 416 -3.70 14.07 23.08
CA GLU A 416 -2.59 14.72 23.75
C GLU A 416 -1.89 13.77 24.75
N ASP A 417 -2.67 13.09 25.59
CA ASP A 417 -2.13 12.08 26.52
C ASP A 417 -1.53 10.88 25.76
N THR A 418 -2.14 10.51 24.63
CA THR A 418 -1.67 9.40 23.80
C THR A 418 -0.35 9.73 23.12
N GLU A 419 -0.23 10.95 22.59
CA GLU A 419 0.98 11.46 21.95
C GLU A 419 2.13 11.52 22.94
N GLU A 420 1.92 12.10 24.14
CA GLU A 420 2.92 12.14 25.21
C GLU A 420 3.42 10.72 25.54
N MET A 421 2.49 9.76 25.66
CA MET A 421 2.83 8.37 25.92
C MET A 421 3.60 7.73 24.76
N MET A 422 3.19 7.97 23.51
CA MET A 422 3.87 7.43 22.34
C MET A 422 5.29 7.99 22.17
N ARG A 423 5.52 9.24 22.56
CA ARG A 423 6.84 9.89 22.55
C ARG A 423 7.85 9.26 23.51
N MET A 424 7.40 8.49 24.50
CA MET A 424 8.29 7.69 25.36
C MET A 424 8.91 6.49 24.63
N PHE A 425 8.37 6.10 23.47
CA PHE A 425 8.88 5.01 22.63
C PHE A 425 9.53 5.57 21.37
N LEU A 426 9.53 4.81 20.27
CA LEU A 426 9.99 5.29 18.98
C LEU A 426 8.92 6.21 18.37
N TRP A 427 9.29 7.49 18.21
CA TRP A 427 8.45 8.54 17.67
C TRP A 427 9.03 9.11 16.38
N GLN A 428 8.17 9.38 15.39
CA GLN A 428 8.55 10.00 14.12
C GLN A 428 7.48 11.03 13.74
N ASP A 429 7.85 12.31 13.73
CA ASP A 429 6.89 13.40 13.51
C ASP A 429 6.13 13.28 12.19
N ARG A 430 6.75 12.72 11.15
CA ARG A 430 6.11 12.51 9.84
C ARG A 430 4.92 11.55 9.86
N LEU A 431 4.82 10.70 10.89
CA LEU A 431 3.73 9.73 11.06
C LEU A 431 2.71 10.17 12.12
N ALA A 432 2.94 11.29 12.80
CA ALA A 432 2.11 11.76 13.91
C ALA A 432 0.66 12.00 13.47
N ASP A 433 0.46 12.66 12.33
CA ASP A 433 -0.87 12.94 11.78
C ASP A 433 -1.63 11.64 11.45
N GLU A 434 -0.94 10.65 10.90
CA GLU A 434 -1.54 9.34 10.56
C GLU A 434 -1.92 8.56 11.82
N TRP A 435 -1.06 8.61 12.84
CA TRP A 435 -1.32 8.02 14.15
C TRP A 435 -2.53 8.66 14.83
N GLU A 436 -2.66 9.99 14.74
CA GLU A 436 -3.81 10.71 15.26
C GLU A 436 -5.09 10.31 14.53
N ILE A 437 -5.08 10.27 13.19
CA ILE A 437 -6.23 9.86 12.38
C ILE A 437 -6.67 8.45 12.76
N CYS A 438 -5.72 7.51 12.87
CA CYS A 438 -5.98 6.14 13.26
C CYS A 438 -6.60 6.06 14.66
N TRP A 439 -6.03 6.77 15.63
CA TRP A 439 -6.54 6.82 17.01
C TRP A 439 -7.95 7.42 17.10
N ARG A 440 -8.20 8.52 16.38
CA ARG A 440 -9.52 9.17 16.31
C ARG A 440 -10.55 8.24 15.68
N ALA A 441 -10.19 7.52 14.61
CA ALA A 441 -11.07 6.57 13.94
C ALA A 441 -11.48 5.42 14.89
N ALA A 442 -10.52 4.81 15.60
CA ALA A 442 -10.79 3.76 16.58
C ALA A 442 -11.65 4.27 17.75
N SER A 443 -11.33 5.45 18.28
CA SER A 443 -12.10 6.12 19.34
C SER A 443 -13.55 6.35 18.91
N PHE A 444 -13.77 6.79 17.66
CA PHE A 444 -15.09 7.03 17.11
C PHE A 444 -15.90 5.73 16.94
N ARG A 445 -15.32 4.69 16.31
CA ARG A 445 -15.96 3.38 16.13
C ARG A 445 -16.45 2.81 17.46
N ARG A 446 -15.63 2.96 18.51
CA ARG A 446 -15.96 2.45 19.84
C ARG A 446 -17.04 3.25 20.57
N ARG A 447 -17.01 4.59 20.48
CA ARG A 447 -18.08 5.45 21.02
C ARG A 447 -19.43 5.09 20.40
N ARG A 448 -19.44 4.73 19.12
CA ARG A 448 -20.62 4.26 18.40
C ARG A 448 -21.09 2.88 18.89
N GLN A 449 -20.19 1.91 19.05
CA GLN A 449 -20.52 0.59 19.61
C GLN A 449 -21.12 0.68 21.03
N ARG A 450 -20.54 1.51 21.92
CA ARG A 450 -21.06 1.72 23.29
C ARG A 450 -22.47 2.32 23.33
N ARG A 451 -22.87 3.06 22.30
CA ARG A 451 -24.20 3.67 22.18
C ARG A 451 -25.25 2.72 21.60
N GLY A 452 -24.95 1.43 21.46
CA GLY A 452 -25.88 0.42 20.96
C GLY A 452 -26.20 0.55 19.46
N ALA A 453 -25.47 1.40 18.73
CA ALA A 453 -25.53 1.38 17.28
C ALA A 453 -24.78 0.13 16.83
N SER A 454 -25.48 -0.82 16.19
CA SER A 454 -24.82 -2.01 15.62
C SER A 454 -23.56 -1.61 14.86
N PRO A 455 -22.48 -2.40 14.96
CA PRO A 455 -21.39 -2.25 14.02
C PRO A 455 -22.01 -2.25 12.63
N LEU A 456 -21.54 -1.36 11.76
CA LEU A 456 -21.81 -1.51 10.34
C LEU A 456 -21.23 -2.89 9.97
N ALA A 457 -22.06 -3.93 10.00
CA ALA A 457 -22.12 -4.79 8.83
C ALA A 457 -22.45 -3.80 7.71
N VAL A 458 -21.42 -3.30 7.03
CA VAL A 458 -21.62 -2.92 5.65
C VAL A 458 -22.17 -4.20 5.05
N ALA A 459 -23.46 -4.17 4.73
CA ALA A 459 -24.14 -5.35 4.23
C ALA A 459 -23.25 -5.92 3.12
N PRO A 460 -23.01 -7.25 3.09
CA PRO A 460 -22.50 -7.86 1.87
C PRO A 460 -23.41 -7.35 0.76
N LEU A 461 -22.84 -6.82 -0.31
CA LEU A 461 -23.58 -6.34 -1.47
C LEU A 461 -24.17 -7.57 -2.20
N TRP A 462 -25.10 -8.26 -1.53
CA TRP A 462 -25.82 -9.48 -1.91
C TRP A 462 -27.33 -9.25 -1.79
N LEU A 463 -27.78 -8.02 -2.05
CA LEU A 463 -29.20 -7.68 -2.15
C LEU A 463 -29.47 -6.89 -3.44
N ILE A 464 -29.06 -7.46 -4.57
CA ILE A 464 -29.76 -7.31 -5.86
C ILE A 464 -29.76 -8.67 -6.58
N GLU A 465 -30.21 -9.73 -5.92
CA GLU A 465 -30.68 -10.95 -6.57
C GLU A 465 -31.91 -11.42 -5.78
N GLY A 466 -33.05 -10.82 -6.09
CA GLY A 466 -34.27 -11.07 -5.33
C GLY A 466 -35.51 -10.43 -5.93
N VAL A 467 -35.57 -10.23 -7.25
CA VAL A 467 -36.82 -9.95 -7.97
C VAL A 467 -36.71 -10.56 -9.37
N GLN A 468 -36.87 -11.88 -9.46
CA GLN A 468 -37.47 -12.56 -10.62
C GLN A 468 -37.53 -14.07 -10.33
N LYS A 469 -38.59 -14.49 -9.65
CA LYS A 469 -39.28 -15.78 -9.84
C LYS A 469 -40.49 -15.83 -8.91
N SER A 470 -41.46 -15.00 -9.23
CA SER A 470 -42.85 -15.19 -8.80
C SER A 470 -43.73 -14.77 -9.97
N GLU A 471 -43.82 -15.64 -10.98
CA GLU A 471 -44.93 -15.69 -11.94
C GLU A 471 -44.62 -16.82 -12.93
N THR A 472 -45.13 -18.02 -12.62
CA THR A 472 -45.82 -18.94 -13.55
C THR A 472 -46.02 -20.27 -12.81
N SER A 473 -47.11 -20.38 -12.06
CA SER A 473 -47.70 -21.64 -11.65
C SER A 473 -49.22 -21.46 -11.55
N SER A 474 -49.88 -21.73 -12.67
CA SER A 474 -51.27 -22.19 -12.82
C SER A 474 -51.44 -22.38 -14.33
N SER A 475 -51.51 -23.62 -14.82
CA SER A 475 -52.74 -24.35 -15.23
C SER A 475 -52.51 -24.67 -16.71
N GLU A 476 -52.65 -25.85 -17.31
CA GLU A 476 -53.47 -27.07 -17.17
C GLU A 476 -52.73 -28.18 -17.97
N GLU A 477 -52.73 -29.45 -17.54
CA GLU A 477 -53.60 -30.52 -18.08
C GLU A 477 -53.83 -30.48 -19.60
N TYR A 478 -53.26 -31.44 -20.34
CA TYR A 478 -53.97 -32.49 -21.10
C TYR A 478 -53.01 -33.23 -22.05
N LEU A 479 -53.02 -34.56 -21.92
CA LEU A 479 -52.52 -35.63 -22.82
C LEU A 479 -51.01 -35.82 -23.00
#